data_AF-K0PY88-F1
#
_entry.id   AF-K0PY88-F1
#
_cell.length_a   1.000
_cell.length_b   1.000
_cell.length_c   1.000
_cell.angle_alpha   90.00
_cell.angle_beta   90.00
_cell.angle_gamma   90.00
#
_symmetry.space_group_name_H-M   'P 1'
#
loop_
_entity.id
_entity.type
_entity.pdbx_description
1 polymer ?
#
loop_
_entity_poly.entity_id
_entity_poly.type
_entity_poly.pdbx_seq_one_letter_code
_entity_poly.pdbx_strand_id
1 'polypeptide(L)' 'MHKFNVSFTREIEADTAEEAALLLYQELAREAPPLHYLIMDETKRATGLTLDREKADEFAAADHTADPGNW' A
#
# COMPACT_ATOMS: atom_id res chain seq x y z
N MET A 1 -7.84 19.04 -1.61
CA MET A 1 -7.47 17.61 -1.66
C MET A 1 -6.10 17.51 -2.31
N HIS A 2 -5.12 16.95 -1.60
CA HIS A 2 -3.77 16.68 -2.13
C HIS A 2 -3.73 15.27 -2.73
N LYS A 3 -2.97 15.07 -3.80
CA LYS A 3 -2.78 13.76 -4.42
C LYS A 3 -1.46 13.18 -3.97
N PHE A 4 -1.50 11.92 -3.57
CA PHE A 4 -0.32 11.14 -3.20
C PHE A 4 -0.24 9.92 -4.11
N ASN A 5 0.96 9.61 -4.59
CA ASN A 5 1.24 8.31 -5.19
C ASN A 5 1.73 7.38 -4.07
N VAL A 6 1.03 6.28 -3.88
CA VAL A 6 1.33 5.30 -2.82
C VAL A 6 1.77 4.01 -3.50
N SER A 7 2.98 3.57 -3.20
CA SER A 7 3.54 2.32 -3.71
C SER A 7 4.21 1.52 -2.60
N PHE A 8 4.44 0.23 -2.83
CA PHE A 8 5.31 -0.58 -2.01
C PHE A 8 6.20 -1.42 -2.94
N THR A 9 7.32 -1.91 -2.42
CA THR A 9 8.28 -2.69 -3.21
C THR A 9 8.54 -4.01 -2.50
N ARG A 10 8.55 -5.09 -3.27
CA ARG A 10 8.93 -6.42 -2.81
C ARG A 10 9.83 -7.05 -3.85
N GLU A 11 10.89 -7.70 -3.39
CA GLU A 11 11.82 -8.42 -4.25
C GLU A 11 11.27 -9.83 -4.47
N ILE A 12 11.07 -10.20 -5.73
CA ILE A 12 10.54 -11.50 -6.15
C ILE A 12 11.43 -12.03 -7.26
N GLU A 13 11.91 -13.25 -7.10
CA GLU A 13 12.63 -13.97 -8.15
C GLU A 13 11.61 -14.62 -9.09
N ALA A 14 11.67 -14.28 -10.37
CA ALA A 14 10.79 -14.81 -11.42
C ALA A 14 11.50 -14.76 -12.77
N ASP A 15 11.08 -15.62 -13.70
CA ASP A 15 11.65 -15.66 -15.05
C ASP A 15 11.15 -14.49 -15.92
N THR A 16 9.99 -13.93 -15.59
CA THR A 16 9.40 -12.79 -16.32
C THR A 16 8.73 -11.77 -15.39
N ALA A 17 8.54 -10.55 -15.90
CA ALA A 17 7.84 -9.50 -15.17
C ALA A 17 6.36 -9.85 -14.91
N GLU A 18 5.71 -10.56 -15.82
CA GLU A 18 4.33 -11.02 -15.63
C GLU A 18 4.25 -12.05 -14.52
N GLU A 19 5.16 -13.01 -14.50
CA GLU A 19 5.25 -14.00 -13.43
C GLU A 19 5.53 -13.35 -12.07
N ALA A 20 6.45 -12.39 -11.99
CA ALA A 20 6.69 -11.64 -10.77
C ALA A 20 5.43 -10.93 -10.26
N ALA A 21 4.62 -10.33 -11.15
CA ALA A 21 3.37 -9.70 -10.79
C ALA A 21 2.30 -10.70 -10.32
N LEU A 22 2.22 -11.87 -10.97
CA LEU A 22 1.31 -12.95 -10.56
C LEU A 22 1.70 -13.55 -9.20
N LEU A 23 3.00 -13.72 -8.95
CA LEU A 23 3.51 -14.19 -7.66
C LEU A 23 3.23 -13.16 -6.56
N LEU A 24 3.44 -11.86 -6.81
CA LEU A 24 3.07 -10.81 -5.87
C LEU A 24 1.58 -10.82 -5.56
N TYR A 25 0.73 -10.93 -6.59
CA TYR A 25 -0.71 -11.01 -6.42
C TYR A 25 -1.12 -12.23 -5.58
N GLN A 26 -0.53 -13.40 -5.87
CA GLN A 26 -0.78 -14.63 -5.10
C GLN A 26 -0.38 -14.47 -3.64
N GLU A 27 0.75 -13.84 -3.36
CA GLU A 27 1.24 -13.57 -2.02
C GLU A 27 0.29 -12.65 -1.26
N LEU A 28 -0.10 -11.51 -1.85
CA LEU A 28 -1.05 -10.57 -1.25
C LEU A 28 -2.44 -11.16 -1.00
N ALA A 29 -2.86 -12.14 -1.80
CA ALA A 29 -4.12 -12.82 -1.61
C ALA A 29 -4.11 -13.82 -0.43
N ARG A 30 -2.92 -14.22 0.02
CA ARG A 30 -2.72 -15.21 1.09
C ARG A 30 -2.20 -14.59 2.39
N GLU A 31 -1.33 -13.60 2.26
CA GLU A 31 -0.73 -12.86 3.36
C GLU A 31 -1.57 -11.64 3.73
N ALA A 32 -1.29 -11.06 4.90
CA ALA A 32 -1.87 -9.78 5.26
C ALA A 32 -1.30 -8.65 4.39
N PRO A 33 -2.04 -7.54 4.17
CA PRO A 33 -1.56 -6.41 3.37
C PRO A 33 -0.18 -5.89 3.82
N PRO A 34 0.63 -5.31 2.91
CA PRO A 34 1.90 -4.73 3.29
C PRO A 34 1.70 -3.60 4.30
N LEU A 35 2.67 -3.40 5.19
CA LEU A 35 2.63 -2.29 6.17
C LEU A 35 3.61 -1.18 5.82
N HIS A 36 4.59 -1.45 4.96
CA HIS A 36 5.57 -0.45 4.55
C HIS A 36 5.27 0.08 3.16
N TYR A 37 5.17 1.40 3.04
CA TYR A 37 4.83 2.09 1.82
C TYR A 37 5.79 3.24 1.54
N LEU A 38 6.02 3.51 0.28
CA LEU A 38 6.64 4.73 -0.21
C LEU A 38 5.54 5.68 -0.68
N ILE A 39 5.47 6.85 -0.06
CA ILE A 39 4.48 7.87 -0.35
C ILE A 39 5.17 9.02 -1.05
N MET A 40 4.74 9.32 -2.27
CA MET A 40 5.23 10.45 -3.04
C MET A 40 4.17 11.55 -3.13
N ASP A 41 4.52 12.75 -2.67
CA ASP A 41 3.65 13.92 -2.75
C ASP A 41 3.73 14.64 -4.12
N GLU A 42 2.94 15.70 -4.28
CA GLU A 42 2.90 16.52 -5.49
C GLU A 42 4.21 17.27 -5.78
N THR A 43 5.05 17.47 -4.76
CA THR A 43 6.40 18.05 -4.89
C THR A 43 7.45 16.99 -5.26
N LYS A 44 7.01 15.76 -5.54
CA LYS A 44 7.84 14.58 -5.86
C LYS A 44 8.77 14.17 -4.71
N ARG A 45 8.46 14.55 -3.47
CA ARG A 45 9.19 14.06 -2.31
C ARG A 45 8.61 12.71 -1.91
N ALA A 46 9.49 11.72 -1.80
CA ALA A 46 9.14 10.38 -1.37
C ALA A 46 9.46 10.20 0.11
N THR A 47 8.50 9.69 0.88
CA THR A 47 8.63 9.39 2.30
C THR A 47 8.25 7.93 2.55
N GLY A 48 9.12 7.18 3.22
CA GLY A 48 8.79 5.84 3.70
C GLY A 48 7.89 5.92 4.91
N LEU A 49 6.77 5.20 4.91
CA LEU A 49 5.83 5.11 6.02
C LEU A 49 5.59 3.64 6.36
N THR A 50 5.67 3.32 7.65
CA THR A 50 5.27 2.02 8.18
C THR A 50 3.98 2.19 8.97
N LEU A 51 2.94 1.46 8.59
CA LEU A 51 1.66 1.43 9.28
C LEU A 51 1.72 0.48 10.48
N ASP A 52 0.96 0.82 11.51
CA ASP A 52 0.60 -0.10 12.57
C ASP A 52 -0.53 -1.02 12.09
N ARG A 53 -0.39 -2.33 12.29
CA ARG A 53 -1.35 -3.33 11.79
C ARG A 53 -2.74 -3.13 12.39
N GLU A 54 -2.82 -2.94 13.71
CA GLU A 54 -4.10 -2.82 14.41
C GLU A 54 -4.86 -1.60 13.91
N LYS A 55 -4.18 -0.44 13.84
CA LYS A 55 -4.77 0.79 13.31
C LYS A 55 -5.17 0.68 11.85
N ALA A 56 -4.38 -0.02 11.03
CA ALA A 56 -4.70 -0.22 9.61
C ALA A 56 -5.92 -1.11 9.43
N ASP A 57 -6.05 -2.18 10.23
CA ASP A 57 -7.19 -3.09 10.19
C ASP A 57 -8.46 -2.41 10.72
N GLU A 58 -8.36 -1.58 11.77
CA GLU A 58 -9.46 -0.74 12.25
C GLU A 58 -9.94 0.24 11.15
N PHE A 59 -9.00 0.90 10.48
CA PHE A 59 -9.31 1.81 9.37
C PHE A 59 -9.94 1.07 8.18
N ALA A 60 -9.48 -0.15 7.86
CA ALA A 60 -10.03 -0.95 6.76
C ALA A 60 -11.44 -1.49 7.05
N ALA A 61 -11.78 -1.73 8.31
CA ALA A 61 -13.09 -2.21 8.73
C ALA A 61 -14.17 -1.11 8.72
N ALA A 62 -13.77 0.16 8.79
CA ALA A 62 -14.68 1.30 8.78
C ALA A 62 -14.86 1.88 7.37
N ASP A 63 -16.10 2.23 7.02
CA ASP A 63 -16.39 2.87 5.72
C ASP A 63 -16.02 4.35 5.76
N HIS A 64 -14.77 4.64 5.42
CA HIS A 64 -14.22 6.00 5.36
C HIS A 64 -14.38 6.66 3.98
N THR A 65 -15.08 6.03 3.03
CA THR A 65 -15.26 6.60 1.69
C THR A 65 -16.28 7.73 1.62
N ALA A 66 -17.02 7.95 2.71
CA ALA A 66 -18.10 8.94 2.79
C ALA A 66 -17.67 10.35 3.27
N ASP A 67 -16.53 10.52 3.96
CA ASP A 67 -16.13 11.85 4.47
C ASP A 67 -14.60 12.04 4.59
N PRO A 68 -13.92 12.53 3.54
CA PRO A 68 -12.48 12.73 3.52
C PRO A 68 -11.98 13.92 4.37
N GLY A 69 -12.87 14.62 5.09
CA GLY A 69 -12.56 15.89 5.76
C GLY A 69 -12.38 15.85 7.28
N ASN A 70 -12.52 14.70 7.94
CA ASN A 70 -12.57 14.63 9.41
C ASN A 70 -11.45 13.80 10.05
N TRP A 71 -10.22 13.99 9.57
CA TRP A 71 -8.99 13.45 10.16
C TRP A 71 -7.81 14.40 9.93
#